data_AF-A0A543JB01-F1
#
_entry.id   AF-A0A543JB01-F1
#
_cell.length_a   1.000
_cell.length_b   1.000
_cell.length_c   1.000
_cell.angle_alpha   90.00
_cell.angle_beta   90.00
_cell.angle_gamma   90.00
#
_symmetry.space_group_name_H-M   'P 1'
#
loop_
_entity.id
_entity.type
_entity.pdbx_description
1 polymer ?
#
loop_
_entity_poly.entity_id
_entity_poly.type
_entity_poly.pdbx_seq_one_letter_code
_entity_poly.pdbx_strand_id
1 'polypeptide(L)'
;MFSGYVSASTVLERGKPDYVWDDLRAYTVQVDQEYKGDVPATVTVTTHYAGSMCGLSLYVGESYLVFAFGDSTGGEVSSHYCSGTRPAHAGPPVTTTAVAAPAAAPACTAAAA
;
A
#
# COMPACT_ATOMS: atom_id res chain seq x y z
N MET A 1 -5.08 -5.93 -1.38
CA MET A 1 -4.34 -5.05 -0.43
C MET A 1 -3.65 -5.94 0.58
N PHE A 2 -2.36 -5.72 0.76
CA PHE A 2 -1.52 -6.53 1.64
C PHE A 2 -0.37 -5.67 2.16
N SER A 3 0.25 -6.07 3.26
CA SER A 3 1.57 -5.60 3.65
C SER A 3 2.62 -6.63 3.26
N GLY A 4 3.81 -6.16 2.89
CA GLY A 4 4.90 -7.05 2.55
C GLY A 4 6.24 -6.36 2.47
N TYR A 5 7.29 -7.18 2.49
CA TYR A 5 8.68 -6.78 2.36
C TYR A 5 9.15 -6.88 0.91
N VAL A 6 9.81 -5.85 0.41
CA VAL A 6 10.34 -5.82 -0.96
C VAL A 6 11.70 -6.50 -0.99
N SER A 7 11.78 -7.67 -1.64
CA SER A 7 12.99 -8.48 -1.71
C SER A 7 13.82 -8.23 -2.97
N ALA A 8 13.20 -7.77 -4.05
CA ALA A 8 13.91 -7.45 -5.30
C ALA A 8 13.19 -6.37 -6.09
N SER A 9 13.94 -5.69 -6.96
CA SER A 9 13.40 -4.74 -7.94
C SER A 9 14.08 -4.95 -9.29
N THR A 10 13.31 -4.79 -10.36
CA THR A 10 13.81 -4.80 -11.74
C THR A 10 13.08 -3.75 -12.57
N VAL A 11 13.78 -3.19 -13.56
CA VAL A 11 13.15 -2.37 -14.60
C VAL A 11 12.78 -3.31 -15.74
N LEU A 12 11.55 -3.21 -16.21
CA LEU A 12 11.05 -3.89 -17.38
C LEU A 12 11.00 -2.86 -18.50
N GLU A 13 12.04 -2.85 -19.32
CA GLU A 13 12.08 -2.04 -20.53
C GLU A 13 11.03 -2.57 -21.51
N ARG A 14 10.06 -1.75 -21.88
CA ARG A 14 8.95 -2.18 -22.73
C ARG A 14 8.77 -1.18 -23.87
N GLY A 15 8.48 -1.68 -25.07
CA GLY A 15 8.25 -0.82 -26.22
C GLY A 15 9.55 -0.32 -26.87
N LYS A 16 9.61 0.98 -27.16
CA LYS A 16 10.75 1.57 -27.89
C LYS A 16 11.96 1.73 -26.95
N PRO A 17 13.18 1.37 -27.37
CA PRO A 17 14.38 1.65 -26.59
C PRO A 17 14.50 3.15 -26.29
N ASP A 18 14.99 3.47 -25.10
CA ASP A 18 15.16 4.83 -24.56
C ASP A 18 13.85 5.62 -24.35
N TYR A 19 12.68 4.96 -24.32
CA TYR A 19 11.39 5.60 -24.11
C TYR A 19 10.76 5.25 -22.74
N VAL A 20 11.24 5.95 -21.72
CA VAL A 20 10.91 5.76 -20.28
C VAL A 20 9.43 5.81 -19.90
N TRP A 21 8.55 6.25 -20.80
CA TRP A 21 7.10 6.32 -20.56
C TRP A 21 6.41 4.97 -20.76
N ASP A 22 7.01 4.07 -21.54
CA ASP A 22 6.49 2.71 -21.74
C ASP A 22 7.11 1.71 -20.74
N ASP A 23 8.20 2.10 -20.09
CA ASP A 23 8.91 1.28 -19.11
C ASP A 23 8.12 1.09 -17.81
N LEU A 24 8.25 -0.11 -17.24
CA LEU A 24 7.68 -0.46 -15.94
C LEU A 24 8.78 -0.76 -14.93
N ARG A 25 8.44 -0.62 -13.66
CA ARG A 25 9.20 -1.20 -12.54
C ARG A 25 8.43 -2.39 -12.00
N ALA A 26 9.12 -3.48 -11.78
CA ALA A 26 8.58 -4.67 -11.12
C ALA A 26 9.32 -4.90 -9.80
N TYR A 27 8.56 -5.14 -8.74
CA TYR A 27 9.08 -5.41 -7.41
C TYR A 27 8.62 -6.79 -6.95
N THR A 28 9.55 -7.64 -6.52
CA THR A 28 9.18 -8.87 -5.84
C THR A 28 8.89 -8.56 -4.38
N VAL A 29 7.69 -8.87 -3.93
CA VAL A 29 7.23 -8.60 -2.57
C VAL A 29 6.88 -9.91 -1.89
N GLN A 30 7.47 -10.14 -0.72
CA GLN A 30 7.10 -11.20 0.20
C GLN A 30 5.92 -10.68 1.03
N VAL A 31 4.78 -11.37 0.95
CA VAL A 31 3.55 -10.93 1.62
C VAL A 31 3.59 -11.36 3.08
N ASP A 32 3.50 -10.39 3.98
CA ASP A 32 3.47 -10.60 5.42
C ASP A 32 2.03 -10.79 5.91
N GLN A 33 1.14 -9.88 5.52
CA GLN A 33 -0.26 -9.90 5.91
C GLN A 33 -1.15 -9.48 4.75
N GLU A 34 -2.10 -10.33 4.42
CA GLU A 34 -3.18 -9.98 3.51
C GLU A 34 -4.33 -9.29 4.27
N TYR A 35 -4.80 -8.17 3.71
CA TYR A 35 -5.97 -7.45 4.24
C TYR A 35 -7.21 -7.59 3.36
N LYS A 36 -7.02 -7.78 2.04
CA LYS A 36 -8.13 -7.90 1.08
C LYS A 36 -7.66 -8.55 -0.22
N GLY A 37 -8.41 -9.53 -0.68
CA GLY A 37 -8.20 -10.24 -1.95
C GLY A 37 -7.96 -11.72 -1.70
N ASP A 38 -7.23 -12.33 -2.63
CA ASP A 38 -6.48 -13.56 -2.42
C ASP A 38 -5.07 -13.28 -2.95
N VAL A 39 -4.07 -13.09 -2.10
CA VAL A 39 -2.72 -12.71 -2.55
C VAL A 39 -1.72 -13.81 -2.17
N PRO A 40 -0.94 -14.35 -3.12
CA PRO A 40 0.03 -15.39 -2.81
C PRO A 40 1.17 -14.87 -1.92
N ALA A 41 1.86 -15.78 -1.23
CA ALA A 41 2.95 -15.45 -0.32
C ALA A 41 4.11 -14.67 -0.97
N THR A 42 4.29 -14.80 -2.28
CA THR A 42 5.19 -13.98 -3.09
C THR A 42 4.41 -13.43 -4.28
N VAL A 43 4.49 -12.13 -4.49
CA VAL A 43 3.81 -11.45 -5.58
C VAL A 43 4.73 -10.42 -6.24
N THR A 44 4.62 -10.30 -7.56
CA THR A 44 5.30 -9.26 -8.34
C THR A 44 4.38 -8.05 -8.46
N VAL A 45 4.82 -6.91 -7.95
CA VAL A 45 4.10 -5.65 -8.06
C VAL A 45 4.68 -4.84 -9.22
N THR A 46 3.87 -4.58 -10.24
CA THR A 46 4.26 -3.76 -11.39
C THR A 46 3.69 -2.33 -11.30
N THR A 47 4.47 -1.36 -11.77
CA THR A 47 4.10 0.06 -11.76
C THR A 47 4.81 0.80 -12.88
N HIS A 48 4.31 1.97 -13.27
CA HIS A 48 5.00 2.81 -14.25
C HIS A 48 6.36 3.27 -13.74
N TYR A 49 7.34 3.37 -14.65
CA TYR A 49 8.64 3.94 -14.30
C TYR A 49 8.54 5.46 -14.06
N ALA A 50 7.78 6.16 -14.90
CA ALA A 50 7.62 7.61 -14.83
C ALA A 50 6.70 8.05 -13.68
N GLY A 51 7.21 8.90 -12.77
CA GLY A 51 6.44 9.43 -11.64
C GLY A 51 5.22 10.27 -12.05
N SER A 52 5.30 10.98 -13.18
CA SER A 52 4.19 11.72 -13.81
C SER A 52 3.01 10.82 -14.21
N MET A 53 3.22 9.52 -14.35
CA MET A 53 2.19 8.51 -14.60
C MET A 53 1.75 7.78 -13.33
N CYS A 54 1.92 8.41 -12.16
CA CYS A 54 1.75 7.77 -10.85
C CYS A 54 2.71 6.57 -10.64
N GLY A 55 3.90 6.61 -11.24
CA GLY A 55 4.93 5.60 -11.06
C GLY A 55 5.41 5.51 -9.61
N LEU A 56 5.44 4.29 -9.06
CA LEU A 56 5.79 4.03 -7.67
C LEU A 56 7.25 3.59 -7.52
N SER A 57 7.94 4.21 -6.58
CA SER A 57 9.30 3.81 -6.17
C SER A 57 9.26 3.09 -4.82
N LEU A 58 9.54 1.79 -4.85
CA LEU A 58 9.71 0.97 -3.65
C LEU A 58 11.20 0.66 -3.46
N TYR A 59 11.65 0.65 -2.21
CA TYR A 59 13.03 0.31 -1.89
C TYR A 59 13.13 -1.15 -1.47
N VAL A 60 14.11 -1.86 -2.04
CA VAL A 60 14.47 -3.21 -1.59
C VAL A 60 15.02 -3.09 -0.17
N GLY A 61 14.57 -3.97 0.74
CA GLY A 61 14.91 -3.85 2.17
C GLY A 61 13.82 -3.22 3.03
N GLU A 62 12.74 -2.71 2.43
CA GLU A 62 11.69 -1.99 3.14
C GLU A 62 10.34 -2.71 3.05
N SER A 63 9.52 -2.51 4.08
CA SER A 63 8.15 -3.05 4.13
C SER A 63 7.12 -1.98 3.80
N TYR A 64 6.13 -2.35 2.99
CA TYR A 64 5.09 -1.44 2.51
C TYR A 64 3.70 -2.04 2.69
N LEU A 65 2.71 -1.15 2.86
CA LEU A 65 1.31 -1.44 2.67
C LEU A 65 0.94 -1.14 1.21
N VAL A 66 0.67 -2.17 0.43
CA VAL A 66 0.44 -2.10 -1.01
C VAL A 66 -1.05 -2.14 -1.35
N PHE A 67 -1.50 -1.09 -2.03
CA PHE A 67 -2.81 -1.03 -2.67
C PHE A 67 -2.66 -1.49 -4.12
N ALA A 68 -2.90 -2.78 -4.34
CA ALA A 68 -2.77 -3.42 -5.63
C ALA A 68 -4.12 -3.58 -6.36
N PHE A 69 -4.07 -3.56 -7.69
CA PHE A 69 -5.16 -3.81 -8.62
C PHE A 69 -4.82 -4.95 -9.57
N GLY A 70 -5.86 -5.59 -10.08
CA GLY A 70 -5.77 -6.75 -10.96
C GLY A 70 -5.98 -8.06 -10.21
N ASP A 71 -5.82 -9.15 -10.95
CA ASP A 71 -5.92 -10.51 -10.44
C ASP A 71 -4.51 -11.03 -10.15
N SER A 72 -4.32 -11.57 -8.95
CA SER A 72 -3.09 -12.16 -8.42
C SER A 72 -2.88 -13.63 -8.83
N THR A 73 -3.80 -14.24 -9.57
CA THR A 73 -3.74 -15.66 -10.01
C THR A 73 -2.47 -15.97 -10.81
N GLY A 74 -1.87 -14.97 -11.48
CA GLY A 74 -0.59 -15.07 -12.18
C GLY A 74 0.64 -14.72 -11.34
N GLY A 75 0.48 -14.41 -10.05
CA GLY A 75 1.54 -13.91 -9.18
C GLY A 75 2.00 -12.48 -9.52
N GLU A 76 1.26 -11.76 -10.36
CA GLU A 76 1.54 -10.38 -10.74
C GLU A 76 0.32 -9.50 -10.43
N VAL A 77 0.56 -8.34 -9.84
CA VAL A 77 -0.45 -7.32 -9.58
C VAL A 77 0.12 -5.95 -9.91
N SER A 78 -0.74 -4.98 -10.20
CA SER A 78 -0.31 -3.61 -10.50
C SER A 78 -0.56 -2.68 -9.30
N SER A 79 0.31 -1.69 -9.08
CA SER A 79 0.11 -0.64 -8.06
C SER A 79 0.69 0.69 -8.52
N HIS A 80 0.20 1.79 -7.95
CA HIS A 80 0.55 3.15 -8.38
C HIS A 80 0.75 4.04 -7.14
N TYR A 81 1.57 5.07 -7.26
CA TYR A 81 1.83 6.04 -6.19
C TYR A 81 0.54 6.73 -5.73
N CYS A 82 -0.34 7.05 -6.69
CA CYS A 82 -1.62 7.74 -6.43
C CYS A 82 -2.66 6.86 -5.71
N SER A 83 -2.40 5.56 -5.55
CA SER A 83 -3.33 4.61 -4.92
C SER A 83 -3.21 4.55 -3.41
N GLY A 84 -2.23 5.24 -2.83
CA GLY A 84 -2.00 5.30 -1.38
C GLY A 84 -1.04 4.23 -0.84
N THR A 85 -0.31 3.54 -1.72
CA THR A 85 0.79 2.64 -1.30
C THR A 85 1.82 3.43 -0.50
N ARG A 86 2.14 2.93 0.70
CA ARG A 86 2.92 3.68 1.70
C ARG A 86 3.75 2.73 2.58
N PRO A 87 4.78 3.22 3.29
CA PRO A 87 5.55 2.40 4.21
C PRO A 87 4.66 1.69 5.24
N ALA A 88 4.98 0.44 5.59
CA ALA A 88 4.18 -0.38 6.49
C ALA A 88 4.06 0.23 7.90
N HIS A 89 5.05 1.01 8.33
CA HIS A 89 5.01 1.76 9.60
C HIS A 89 3.84 2.74 9.72
N ALA A 90 3.25 3.18 8.59
CA ALA A 90 2.06 4.02 8.59
C ALA A 90 0.77 3.24 8.95
N GLY A 91 0.86 1.92 9.10
CA GLY A 91 -0.25 1.03 9.45
C GLY A 91 -1.31 0.90 8.36
N PRO A 92 -2.27 -0.03 8.52
CA PRO A 92 -3.46 -0.10 7.67
C PRO A 92 -4.31 1.18 7.82
N PRO A 93 -5.13 1.55 6.81
CA PRO A 93 -6.09 2.64 6.95
C PRO A 93 -7.05 2.35 8.12
N VAL A 94 -7.10 3.27 9.08
CA VAL A 94 -8.05 3.22 10.20
C VAL A 94 -9.43 3.64 9.66
N THR A 95 -10.32 2.68 9.45
CA THR A 95 -11.69 2.92 8.97
C THR A 95 -12.68 3.15 10.11
N THR A 96 -12.25 3.00 11.36
CA THR A 96 -13.02 3.34 12.54
C THR A 96 -12.89 4.83 12.82
N THR A 97 -13.89 5.61 12.42
CA THR A 97 -14.12 6.91 13.06
C THR A 97 -14.42 6.63 14.53
N ALA A 98 -13.45 6.85 15.41
CA ALA A 98 -13.74 6.87 16.84
C ALA A 98 -14.70 8.03 17.07
N VAL A 99 -16.00 7.73 17.22
CA VAL A 99 -16.94 8.69 17.79
C VAL A 99 -16.44 8.92 19.21
N ALA A 100 -15.86 10.10 19.45
CA ALA A 100 -15.50 10.51 20.79
C ALA A 100 -16.75 10.37 21.66
N ALA A 101 -16.67 9.54 22.70
CA ALA A 101 -17.70 9.49 23.72
C ALA A 101 -17.85 10.92 24.28
N PRO A 102 -19.07 11.46 24.42
CA PRO A 102 -19.23 12.76 25.05
C PRO A 102 -18.64 12.69 26.47
N ALA A 103 -17.78 13.64 26.79
CA ALA A 103 -17.25 13.77 28.14
C ALA A 103 -18.43 13.88 29.12
N ALA A 104 -18.48 12.98 30.11
CA ALA A 104 -19.49 13.04 31.16
C ALA A 104 -19.40 14.43 31.83
N ALA A 105 -20.52 15.15 31.81
CA ALA A 105 -20.63 16.43 32.51
C ALA A 105 -20.33 16.23 34.00
N PRO A 106 -19.61 17.16 34.66
CA PRO A 106 -19.39 17.08 36.10
C PRO A 106 -20.75 17.12 36.82
N ALA A 107 -21.02 16.10 37.64
CA ALA A 107 -22.23 16.07 38.45
C ALA A 107 -22.18 17.20 39.49
N CYS A 108 -23.04 18.21 39.34
CA CYS A 108 -23.28 19.20 40.38
C CYS A 108 -23.80 18.48 41.63
N THR A 109 -22.98 18.45 42.68
CA THR A 109 -23.40 18.00 44.01
C THR A 109 -24.26 19.10 44.63
N ALA A 110 -25.57 18.87 44.75
CA ALA A 110 -26.45 19.77 45.50
C ALA A 110 -26.14 19.63 47.01
N ALA A 111 -25.63 20.71 47.62
CA ALA A 111 -25.52 20.83 49.07
C ALA A 111 -26.90 21.21 49.63
N ALA A 112 -27.44 20.35 50.50
CA ALA A 112 -28.66 20.61 51.26
C ALA A 112 -28.33 21.49 52.48
N ALA A 113 -29.19 22.49 52.75
CA ALA A 113 -29.30 23.21 54.00
C ALA A 113 -30.78 23.34 54.37
#